data_AF-A0A2L0F823-F1
#
_entry.id   AF-A0A2L0F823-F1
#
_cell.length_a   1.000
_cell.length_b   1.000
_cell.length_c   1.000
_cell.angle_alpha   90.00
_cell.angle_beta   90.00
_cell.angle_gamma   90.00
#
_symmetry.space_group_name_H-M   'P 1'
#
loop_
_entity.id
_entity.type
_entity.pdbx_description
1 polymer ?
#
loop_
_entity_poly.entity_id
_entity_poly.type
_entity_poly.pdbx_seq_one_letter_code
_entity_poly.pdbx_strand_id
1 'polypeptide(L)'
;MSRPWATPPGARRAVEEAACGRTGLPGRARRALIERMTTGFFEARGLRFRLDREGAEVSEGPARSVEATIAPDEAGLDGDEPLAELVGGRLSALLGAPVSDEEGIFDLVVERDGAVVAAVQLSCGEDDEEELELLGERAPSLPVRALVEALVEALRGPG
;
A
#
# COMPACT_ATOMS: atom_id res chain seq x y z
N MET A 1 -32.27 -59.94 -26.40
CA MET A 1 -31.55 -58.68 -26.08
C MET A 1 -31.41 -57.86 -27.35
N SER A 2 -31.47 -56.53 -27.19
CA SER A 2 -30.98 -55.48 -28.09
C SER A 2 -31.87 -54.97 -29.23
N ARG A 3 -32.22 -53.68 -29.08
CA ARG A 3 -32.77 -52.73 -30.06
C ARG A 3 -31.80 -52.51 -31.23
N PRO A 4 -32.27 -51.88 -32.32
CA PRO A 4 -31.59 -50.67 -32.77
C PRO A 4 -32.53 -49.57 -33.33
N TRP A 5 -32.13 -48.32 -33.11
CA TRP A 5 -32.41 -47.11 -33.90
C TRP A 5 -31.62 -46.01 -33.17
N ALA A 6 -30.45 -45.51 -33.60
CA ALA A 6 -30.02 -44.90 -34.86
C ALA A 6 -30.58 -43.50 -35.10
N THR A 7 -29.80 -42.45 -34.80
CA THR A 7 -29.77 -41.18 -35.58
C THR A 7 -28.40 -40.47 -35.37
N PRO A 8 -27.82 -39.82 -36.40
CA PRO A 8 -26.37 -39.57 -36.54
C PRO A 8 -25.99 -38.06 -36.36
N PRO A 9 -24.73 -37.64 -36.61
CA PRO A 9 -24.14 -36.42 -36.06
C PRO A 9 -24.06 -35.25 -37.05
N GLY A 10 -23.95 -34.05 -36.48
CA GLY A 10 -23.08 -32.97 -36.96
C GLY A 10 -23.54 -32.15 -38.18
N ALA A 11 -23.73 -30.86 -37.93
CA ALA A 11 -23.04 -29.75 -38.60
C ALA A 11 -23.94 -28.63 -39.18
N ARG A 12 -23.56 -27.40 -38.77
CA ARG A 12 -23.48 -26.15 -39.54
C ARG A 12 -24.63 -25.13 -39.49
N ARG A 13 -24.16 -23.94 -39.10
CA ARG A 13 -24.41 -22.59 -39.62
C ARG A 13 -25.41 -21.71 -38.86
N ALA A 14 -24.78 -20.70 -38.26
CA ALA A 14 -25.30 -19.38 -37.94
C ALA A 14 -26.00 -18.70 -39.12
N VAL A 15 -26.88 -17.74 -38.82
CA VAL A 15 -26.72 -16.30 -39.14
C VAL A 15 -28.05 -15.55 -38.90
N GLU A 16 -27.95 -14.40 -38.22
CA GLU A 16 -28.83 -13.20 -38.26
C GLU A 16 -30.30 -13.36 -37.83
N GLU A 17 -30.96 -12.43 -37.14
CA GLU A 17 -30.82 -10.98 -37.16
C GLU A 17 -31.55 -10.35 -35.95
N ALA A 18 -31.10 -9.15 -35.56
CA ALA A 18 -31.85 -7.92 -35.17
C ALA A 18 -33.25 -8.05 -34.51
N ALA A 19 -33.68 -7.23 -33.55
CA ALA A 19 -33.27 -5.93 -33.07
C ALA A 19 -34.17 -5.61 -31.86
N CYS A 20 -33.61 -5.06 -30.78
CA CYS A 20 -33.84 -3.68 -30.33
C CYS A 20 -34.96 -3.50 -29.30
N GLY A 21 -34.53 -3.33 -28.04
CA GLY A 21 -35.38 -2.99 -26.90
C GLY A 21 -34.56 -2.39 -25.75
N ARG A 22 -33.84 -1.31 -26.06
CA ARG A 22 -33.19 -0.33 -25.17
C ARG A 22 -33.65 -0.32 -23.69
N THR A 23 -32.75 -0.71 -22.79
CA THR A 23 -32.35 0.09 -21.62
C THR A 23 -30.87 -0.12 -21.37
N GLY A 24 -30.08 0.84 -21.84
CA GLY A 24 -28.67 0.94 -21.48
C GLY A 24 -28.53 1.34 -20.02
N LEU A 25 -27.90 0.47 -19.23
CA LEU A 25 -27.12 0.89 -18.09
C LEU A 25 -25.67 0.48 -18.39
N PRO A 26 -24.72 1.43 -18.37
CA PRO A 26 -23.36 1.20 -18.84
C PRO A 26 -22.64 0.18 -17.98
N GLY A 27 -21.93 -0.75 -18.63
CA GLY A 27 -21.04 -1.76 -18.04
C GLY A 27 -19.79 -1.19 -17.38
N ARG A 28 -19.95 -0.19 -16.50
CA ARG A 28 -18.89 0.40 -15.66
C ARG A 28 -19.17 0.35 -14.16
N ALA A 29 -20.28 -0.25 -13.74
CA ALA A 29 -20.68 -0.31 -12.32
C ALA A 29 -20.60 -1.73 -11.72
N ARG A 30 -19.83 -2.65 -12.34
CA ARG A 30 -19.54 -3.99 -11.77
C ARG A 30 -18.06 -4.20 -11.43
N ARG A 31 -17.24 -3.15 -11.52
CA ARG A 31 -15.79 -3.19 -11.26
C ARG A 31 -15.36 -2.43 -10.00
N ALA A 32 -16.30 -2.22 -9.09
CA ALA A 32 -16.07 -1.60 -7.78
C ALA A 32 -16.47 -2.54 -6.63
N LEU A 33 -16.60 -3.84 -6.90
CA LEU A 33 -16.32 -4.86 -5.88
C LEU A 33 -14.81 -5.08 -5.91
N ILE A 34 -14.07 -4.05 -5.53
CA ILE A 34 -12.68 -4.20 -5.11
C ILE A 34 -12.81 -5.04 -3.86
N GLU A 35 -12.63 -6.36 -4.00
CA GLU A 35 -11.95 -7.13 -2.97
C GLU A 35 -10.81 -6.25 -2.49
N ARG A 36 -11.00 -5.61 -1.33
CA ARG A 36 -9.96 -4.92 -0.57
C ARG A 36 -8.95 -6.00 -0.23
N MET A 37 -8.09 -6.33 -1.19
CA MET A 37 -6.80 -6.95 -0.91
C MET A 37 -6.07 -5.89 -0.10
N THR A 38 -6.16 -6.00 1.23
CA THR A 38 -5.16 -5.49 2.14
C THR A 38 -3.82 -5.93 1.58
N THR A 39 -3.10 -5.04 0.91
CA THR A 39 -1.77 -5.35 0.38
C THR A 39 -0.81 -5.53 1.54
N GLY A 40 -1.05 -4.88 2.69
CA GLY A 40 -0.16 -4.92 3.84
C GLY A 40 1.18 -4.25 3.55
N PHE A 41 1.27 -3.55 2.41
CA PHE A 41 2.43 -2.80 1.95
C PHE A 41 2.00 -1.65 1.03
N PHE A 42 2.84 -0.63 0.92
CA PHE A 42 2.76 0.42 -0.10
C PHE A 42 4.12 0.63 -0.76
N GLU A 43 4.15 1.21 -1.95
CA GLU A 43 5.39 1.46 -2.69
C GLU A 43 5.54 2.95 -3.02
N ALA A 44 6.73 3.51 -2.78
CA ALA A 44 7.08 4.88 -3.14
C ALA A 44 8.56 4.94 -3.55
N ARG A 45 8.87 5.67 -4.63
CA ARG A 45 10.24 5.81 -5.17
C ARG A 45 11.04 4.50 -5.33
N GLY A 46 10.35 3.39 -5.64
CA GLY A 46 10.97 2.06 -5.79
C GLY A 46 11.35 1.38 -4.45
N LEU A 47 10.83 1.89 -3.33
CA LEU A 47 10.88 1.28 -2.02
C LEU A 47 9.51 0.73 -1.67
N ARG A 48 9.46 -0.46 -1.09
CA ARG A 48 8.24 -1.07 -0.56
C ARG A 48 8.24 -0.96 0.96
N PHE A 49 7.22 -0.36 1.53
CA PHE A 49 7.04 -0.16 2.97
C PHE A 49 5.97 -1.11 3.49
N ARG A 50 6.21 -1.69 4.67
CA ARG A 50 5.32 -2.63 5.36
C ARG A 50 5.30 -2.33 6.84
N LEU A 51 4.16 -2.53 7.49
CA LEU A 51 4.17 -2.66 8.95
C LEU A 51 4.74 -4.02 9.32
N ASP A 52 5.58 -4.01 10.35
CA ASP A 52 6.12 -5.16 11.10
C ASP A 52 7.64 -5.10 11.20
N ARG A 53 8.18 -4.86 12.39
CA ARG A 53 9.62 -4.95 12.70
C ARG A 53 10.03 -6.36 13.16
N GLU A 54 9.09 -7.24 13.51
CA GLU A 54 9.43 -8.51 14.15
C GLU A 54 10.26 -9.41 13.22
N GLY A 55 11.56 -9.54 13.54
CA GLY A 55 12.49 -10.40 12.81
C GLY A 55 13.03 -9.82 11.50
N ALA A 56 12.80 -8.54 11.19
CA ALA A 56 13.34 -7.91 9.99
C ALA A 56 14.79 -7.44 10.18
N GLU A 57 15.73 -8.08 9.49
CA GLU A 57 17.15 -7.73 9.53
C GLU A 57 17.60 -7.05 8.24
N VAL A 58 18.29 -5.91 8.36
CA VAL A 58 18.88 -5.20 7.22
C VAL A 58 19.92 -6.08 6.55
N SER A 59 19.68 -6.43 5.29
CA SER A 59 20.40 -7.51 4.61
C SER A 59 21.73 -7.08 3.97
N GLU A 60 21.98 -5.78 3.79
CA GLU A 60 23.09 -5.27 2.97
C GLU A 60 24.28 -4.70 3.76
N GLY A 61 25.01 -5.54 4.49
CA GLY A 61 26.23 -5.13 5.20
C GLY A 61 25.96 -4.46 6.56
N PRO A 62 26.94 -3.75 7.16
CA PRO A 62 26.75 -3.18 8.49
C PRO A 62 25.65 -2.12 8.43
N ALA A 63 24.57 -2.36 9.16
CA ALA A 63 23.48 -1.42 9.29
C ALA A 63 23.99 -0.05 9.75
N ARG A 64 23.39 1.00 9.21
CA ARG A 64 23.65 2.39 9.60
C ARG A 64 22.41 2.96 10.26
N SER A 65 22.61 3.76 11.29
CA SER A 65 21.52 4.46 11.96
C SER A 65 20.81 5.42 11.01
N VAL A 66 19.49 5.49 11.17
CA VAL A 66 18.60 6.50 10.62
C VAL A 66 18.18 7.39 11.78
N GLU A 67 18.35 8.68 11.58
CA GLU A 67 17.82 9.73 12.45
C GLU A 67 17.47 10.89 11.51
N ALA A 68 16.19 11.19 11.38
CA ALA A 68 15.69 12.26 10.54
C ALA A 68 14.40 12.81 11.10
N THR A 69 14.25 14.13 11.00
CA THR A 69 13.03 14.84 11.35
C THR A 69 12.31 15.25 10.07
N ILE A 70 10.99 15.09 10.06
CA ILE A 70 10.11 15.37 8.92
C ILE A 70 9.03 16.33 9.42
N ALA A 71 8.85 17.45 8.73
CA ALA A 71 7.79 18.39 9.07
C ALA A 71 6.42 17.82 8.62
N PRO A 72 5.36 17.91 9.45
CA PRO A 72 4.03 17.40 9.08
C PRO A 72 3.45 18.06 7.83
N ASP A 73 3.68 19.36 7.63
CA ASP A 73 3.25 20.09 6.43
C ASP A 73 3.95 19.55 5.17
N GLU A 74 5.23 19.16 5.29
CA GLU A 74 5.92 18.48 4.21
C GLU A 74 5.26 17.13 3.90
N ALA A 75 4.69 16.43 4.87
CA ALA A 75 3.98 15.17 4.65
C ALA A 75 2.50 15.34 4.26
N GLY A 76 1.97 16.57 4.20
CA GLY A 76 0.54 16.82 3.95
C GLY A 76 -0.36 16.41 5.12
N LEU A 77 0.16 16.60 6.34
CA LEU A 77 -0.47 16.29 7.62
C LEU A 77 -0.78 17.59 8.39
N ASP A 78 -1.29 18.61 7.70
CA ASP A 78 -1.65 19.93 8.20
C ASP A 78 -3.09 20.01 8.75
N GLY A 79 -3.55 18.93 9.39
CA GLY A 79 -4.92 18.83 9.91
C GLY A 79 -5.08 19.35 11.34
N ASP A 80 -6.33 19.57 11.76
CA ASP A 80 -6.70 19.95 13.13
C ASP A 80 -6.74 18.74 14.11
N GLU A 81 -6.57 17.52 13.57
CA GLU A 81 -6.54 16.26 14.33
C GLU A 81 -5.13 15.99 14.87
N PRO A 82 -4.98 15.19 15.94
CA PRO A 82 -3.66 14.80 16.45
C PRO A 82 -2.80 14.15 15.36
N LEU A 83 -1.51 14.48 15.31
CA LEU A 83 -0.59 14.00 14.28
C LEU A 83 -0.56 12.46 14.20
N ALA A 84 -0.60 11.78 15.34
CA ALA A 84 -0.69 10.32 15.43
C ALA A 84 -1.93 9.77 14.70
N GLU A 85 -3.09 10.43 14.84
CA GLU A 85 -4.33 10.04 14.16
C GLU A 85 -4.24 10.28 12.65
N LEU A 86 -3.67 11.41 12.24
CA LEU A 86 -3.45 11.73 10.82
C LEU A 86 -2.51 10.71 10.17
N VAL A 87 -1.36 10.43 10.77
CA VAL A 87 -0.39 9.44 10.29
C VAL A 87 -1.00 8.05 10.27
N GLY A 88 -1.63 7.62 11.36
CA GLY A 88 -2.30 6.33 11.46
C GLY A 88 -3.37 6.16 10.39
N GLY A 89 -4.18 7.19 10.14
CA GLY A 89 -5.18 7.21 9.06
C GLY A 89 -4.56 7.11 7.66
N ARG A 90 -3.45 7.82 7.40
CA ARG A 90 -2.73 7.76 6.12
C ARG A 90 -2.09 6.40 5.89
N LEU A 91 -1.38 5.87 6.88
CA LEU A 91 -0.79 4.54 6.83
C LEU A 91 -1.87 3.48 6.66
N SER A 92 -3.00 3.63 7.35
CA SER A 92 -4.15 2.73 7.19
C SER A 92 -4.67 2.70 5.76
N ALA A 93 -4.78 3.87 5.14
CA ALA A 93 -5.22 4.00 3.76
C ALA A 93 -4.21 3.39 2.77
N LEU A 94 -2.92 3.63 2.97
CA LEU A 94 -1.82 3.11 2.13
C LEU A 94 -1.70 1.59 2.21
N LEU A 95 -1.82 1.03 3.42
CA LEU A 95 -1.66 -0.40 3.68
C LEU A 95 -2.96 -1.19 3.45
N GLY A 96 -4.09 -0.49 3.35
CA GLY A 96 -5.43 -1.05 3.20
C GLY A 96 -5.96 -1.74 4.45
N ALA A 97 -5.26 -1.63 5.59
CA ALA A 97 -5.56 -2.26 6.87
C ALA A 97 -5.63 -1.18 7.97
N PRO A 98 -6.42 -1.35 9.04
CA PRO A 98 -6.41 -0.40 10.15
C PRO A 98 -5.07 -0.45 10.88
N VAL A 99 -4.47 0.72 11.03
CA VAL A 99 -3.21 1.01 11.71
C VAL A 99 -3.52 2.14 12.68
N SER A 100 -3.55 1.82 13.97
CA SER A 100 -3.76 2.80 15.02
C SER A 100 -2.79 2.45 16.12
N ASP A 101 -1.95 3.42 16.45
CA ASP A 101 -1.03 3.33 17.58
C ASP A 101 -1.35 4.51 18.49
N GLU A 102 -1.81 4.23 19.71
CA GLU A 102 -2.18 5.26 20.69
C GLU A 102 -0.97 6.08 21.15
N GLU A 103 0.25 5.56 20.96
CA GLU A 103 1.52 6.21 21.29
C GLU A 103 2.10 6.96 20.06
N GLY A 104 1.45 6.90 18.90
CA GLY A 104 1.90 7.57 17.68
C GLY A 104 3.16 6.96 17.07
N ILE A 105 3.46 5.70 17.38
CA ILE A 105 4.66 4.98 16.96
C ILE A 105 4.29 3.95 15.88
N PHE A 106 4.98 4.01 14.74
CA PHE A 106 4.73 3.14 13.60
C PHE A 106 6.03 2.47 13.13
N ASP A 107 6.14 1.17 13.37
CA ASP A 107 7.27 0.36 12.90
C ASP A 107 7.11 -0.06 11.44
N LEU A 108 8.03 0.40 10.60
CA LEU A 108 8.05 0.19 9.16
C LEU A 108 9.29 -0.58 8.71
N VAL A 109 9.08 -1.62 7.92
CA VAL A 109 10.13 -2.30 7.17
C VAL A 109 10.11 -1.86 5.73
N VAL A 110 11.30 -1.60 5.19
CA VAL A 110 11.51 -1.09 3.85
C VAL A 110 12.30 -2.12 3.04
N GLU A 111 11.68 -2.57 1.96
CA GLU A 111 12.24 -3.54 1.02
C GLU A 111 12.58 -2.86 -0.30
N ARG A 112 13.67 -3.31 -0.94
CA ARG A 112 14.02 -3.00 -2.32
C ARG A 112 14.42 -4.31 -3.01
N ASP A 113 13.79 -4.61 -4.15
CA ASP A 113 14.03 -5.84 -4.90
C ASP A 113 13.88 -7.13 -4.06
N GLY A 114 13.01 -7.10 -3.04
CA GLY A 114 12.76 -8.22 -2.13
C GLY A 114 13.76 -8.37 -0.98
N ALA A 115 14.73 -7.48 -0.83
CA ALA A 115 15.65 -7.44 0.30
C ALA A 115 15.29 -6.31 1.28
N VAL A 116 15.41 -6.57 2.59
CA VAL A 116 15.20 -5.54 3.62
C VAL A 116 16.38 -4.57 3.61
N VAL A 117 16.10 -3.33 3.21
CA VAL A 117 17.09 -2.25 3.11
C VAL A 117 16.93 -1.20 4.20
N ALA A 118 15.83 -1.19 4.95
CA ALA A 118 15.72 -0.46 6.21
C ALA A 118 14.66 -1.07 7.14
N ALA A 119 14.84 -0.85 8.44
CA ALA A 119 13.86 -1.07 9.47
C ALA A 119 13.81 0.22 10.30
N VAL A 120 12.72 0.95 10.19
CA VAL A 120 12.58 2.28 10.78
C VAL A 120 11.30 2.41 11.56
N GLN A 121 11.34 3.23 12.60
CA GLN A 121 10.21 3.62 13.40
C GLN A 121 9.89 5.07 13.07
N LEU A 122 8.63 5.33 12.74
CA LEU A 122 8.09 6.67 12.59
C LEU A 122 7.33 7.01 13.88
N SER A 123 7.79 7.99 14.64
CA SER A 123 7.11 8.47 15.85
C SER A 123 6.60 9.89 15.66
N CYS A 124 5.46 10.18 16.27
CA CYS A 124 4.91 11.52 16.41
C CYS A 124 5.12 11.95 17.87
N GLY A 125 5.69 13.12 18.12
CA GLY A 125 5.92 13.59 19.49
C GLY A 125 4.63 13.73 20.31
N GLU A 126 4.71 13.43 21.62
CA GLU A 126 3.57 13.52 22.55
C GLU A 126 3.40 14.95 23.16
N ASP A 127 4.43 15.81 23.09
CA ASP A 127 4.52 17.06 23.88
C ASP A 127 4.81 18.30 23.01
N ASP A 128 3.78 18.85 22.34
CA ASP A 128 3.84 20.08 21.49
C ASP A 128 4.86 20.02 20.32
N GLU A 129 5.57 18.91 20.17
CA GLU A 129 6.50 18.64 19.07
C GLU A 129 5.69 18.22 17.83
N GLU A 130 5.30 19.21 17.04
CA GLU A 130 4.66 19.08 15.73
C GLU A 130 5.63 18.53 14.68
N GLU A 131 6.44 17.53 15.01
CA GLU A 131 7.44 16.94 14.13
C GLU A 131 7.31 15.41 14.10
N LEU A 132 7.59 14.83 12.92
CA LEU A 132 7.69 13.40 12.74
C LEU A 132 9.15 12.99 12.84
N GLU A 133 9.45 12.05 13.72
CA GLU A 133 10.78 11.50 13.87
C GLU A 133 10.88 10.13 13.18
N LEU A 134 11.92 9.95 12.38
CA LEU A 134 12.24 8.70 11.72
C LEU A 134 13.55 8.14 12.29
N LEU A 135 13.43 7.08 13.07
CA LEU A 135 14.54 6.44 13.76
C LEU A 135 14.73 5.01 13.25
N GLY A 136 15.92 4.43 13.38
CA GLY A 136 16.15 3.01 13.15
C GLY A 136 17.41 2.72 12.36
N GLU A 137 17.34 1.77 11.44
CA GLU A 137 18.48 1.20 10.76
C GLU A 137 18.26 1.05 9.26
N ARG A 138 19.33 1.20 8.49
CA ARG A 138 19.30 1.07 7.03
C ARG A 138 20.56 0.44 6.47
N ALA A 139 20.42 -0.07 5.25
CA ALA A 139 21.52 -0.45 4.41
C ALA A 139 22.39 0.78 4.07
N PRO A 140 23.72 0.64 3.98
CA PRO A 140 24.62 1.70 3.53
C PRO A 140 24.28 2.24 2.13
N SER A 141 23.71 1.39 1.27
CA SER A 141 23.29 1.66 -0.11
C SER A 141 22.08 2.59 -0.21
N LEU A 142 21.29 2.73 0.86
CA LEU A 142 20.08 3.54 0.91
C LEU A 142 20.38 4.89 1.58
N PRO A 143 20.36 6.04 0.89
CA PRO A 143 20.50 7.33 1.56
C PRO A 143 19.30 7.63 2.49
N VAL A 144 19.54 8.20 3.68
CA VAL A 144 18.47 8.64 4.60
C VAL A 144 17.49 9.57 3.88
N ARG A 145 18.02 10.53 3.12
CA ARG A 145 17.21 11.45 2.32
C ARG A 145 16.27 10.74 1.35
N ALA A 146 16.71 9.67 0.68
CA ALA A 146 15.88 8.95 -0.26
C ALA A 146 14.75 8.18 0.45
N LEU A 147 15.02 7.68 1.65
CA LEU A 147 14.01 7.05 2.50
C LEU A 147 12.96 8.07 2.96
N VAL A 148 13.39 9.22 3.46
CA VAL A 148 12.51 10.32 3.89
C VAL A 148 11.66 10.82 2.72
N GLU A 149 12.26 11.13 1.58
CA GLU A 149 11.52 11.61 0.40
C GLU A 149 10.46 10.60 -0.08
N ALA A 150 10.76 9.29 -0.02
CA ALA A 150 9.81 8.24 -0.37
C ALA A 150 8.65 8.16 0.63
N LEU A 151 8.94 8.25 1.93
CA LEU A 151 7.92 8.24 2.98
C LEU A 151 7.00 9.48 2.88
N VAL A 152 7.58 10.66 2.74
CA VAL A 152 6.86 11.93 2.55
C VAL A 152 5.96 11.88 1.32
N GLU A 153 6.46 11.38 0.19
CA GLU A 153 5.67 11.22 -1.02
C GLU A 153 4.47 10.29 -0.82
N ALA A 154 4.66 9.19 -0.07
CA ALA A 154 3.58 8.26 0.23
C ALA A 154 2.52 8.90 1.14
N LEU A 155 2.95 9.60 2.20
CA LEU A 155 2.06 10.22 3.19
C LEU A 155 1.20 11.34 2.59
N ARG A 156 1.77 12.14 1.65
CA ARG A 156 1.01 13.15 0.90
C ARG A 156 -0.18 12.55 0.12
N GLY A 157 -0.06 11.30 -0.31
CA GLY A 157 -1.04 10.63 -1.16
C GLY A 157 -1.14 11.22 -2.58
N PRO A 158 -2.00 10.65 -3.44
CA PRO A 158 -2.32 11.27 -4.72
C PRO A 158 -3.23 12.48 -4.47
N GLY A 159 -2.68 13.69 -4.68
CA GLY A 159 -3.47 14.92 -4.77
C GLY A 159 -4.44 14.91 -5.94
#